data_AF-A0A1N6RAJ9-F1
#
_entry.id   AF-A0A1N6RAJ9-F1
#
_cell.length_a   1.000
_cell.length_b   1.000
_cell.length_c   1.000
_cell.angle_alpha   90.00
_cell.angle_beta   90.00
_cell.angle_gamma   90.00
#
_symmetry.space_group_name_H-M   'P 1'
#
loop_
_entity.id
_entity.type
_entity.pdbx_description
1 polymer ?
#
loop_
_entity_poly.entity_id
_entity_poly.type
_entity_poly.pdbx_seq_one_letter_code
_entity_poly.pdbx_strand_id
1 'polypeptide(L)'
;MGWKVENPDSSDREYDICLSFAGEQRSYVSEVAGELSRLGIRVFYDEDEKARLWGKDLYEHLSWVYRKSAKYCILFASDEHAEKVWTTHERRAAQARAMSESQEYILPVIFDDSEVPGLLPSVGFLDARKTTASEVADLAAKKLGPIVRKSYLPPTPDLLFKMLKLKSEGDQKRCVRVAESLLGSLKRATVDERRLVGYVFTMACAEGSLTNPHVNLDLMRRDIGIPGPEITSAISGMSSLGFFSQLKRHSFEGGGEEALYLEWHDMSVYKNAKLSSFATKSSTKVAAGMFQTALEHYCEDHLVSIIERLDFSALSSSHVHRH
;
A
#
# COMPACT_ATOMS: atom_id res chain seq x y z
N MET A 1 20.68 19.65 -23.66
CA MET A 1 21.42 18.43 -23.25
C MET A 1 20.49 17.65 -22.34
N GLY A 2 19.97 16.46 -22.62
CA GLY A 2 20.35 15.44 -23.57
C GLY A 2 20.52 14.10 -22.85
N TRP A 3 19.39 13.48 -22.42
CA TRP A 3 19.17 12.04 -22.12
C TRP A 3 19.94 11.48 -20.89
N LYS A 4 19.46 10.53 -20.07
CA LYS A 4 18.68 9.28 -20.24
C LYS A 4 18.55 8.70 -18.79
N VAL A 5 17.61 7.88 -18.33
CA VAL A 5 16.90 6.71 -18.86
C VAL A 5 15.59 6.60 -18.05
N GLU A 6 14.43 6.49 -18.70
CA GLU A 6 13.24 5.96 -18.04
C GLU A 6 13.50 4.49 -17.70
N ASN A 7 13.55 4.18 -16.41
CA ASN A 7 13.56 2.79 -15.95
C ASN A 7 12.08 2.33 -15.92
N PRO A 8 11.65 1.33 -16.72
CA PRO A 8 10.24 0.92 -16.77
C PRO A 8 9.78 0.13 -15.54
N ASP A 9 10.66 -0.10 -14.56
CA ASP A 9 10.38 -1.03 -13.47
C ASP A 9 9.73 -0.34 -12.26
N SER A 10 8.41 -0.60 -12.17
CA SER A 10 7.67 -0.91 -10.94
C SER A 10 7.29 0.21 -9.94
N SER A 11 6.89 1.41 -10.36
CA SER A 11 6.35 2.39 -9.38
C SER A 11 5.00 3.04 -9.67
N ASP A 12 4.26 2.65 -10.72
CA ASP A 12 2.98 3.30 -11.07
C ASP A 12 1.80 2.33 -11.25
N ARG A 13 1.98 1.06 -10.86
CA ARG A 13 0.91 0.04 -10.96
C ARG A 13 0.10 -0.03 -9.66
N GLU A 14 -1.22 0.05 -9.81
CA GLU A 14 -2.21 0.02 -8.72
C GLU A 14 -2.19 -1.33 -7.98
N TYR A 15 -1.93 -2.42 -8.71
CA TYR A 15 -1.88 -3.78 -8.19
C TYR A 15 -0.52 -4.44 -8.47
N ASP A 16 -0.20 -5.45 -7.68
CA ASP A 16 0.99 -6.29 -7.88
C ASP A 16 0.62 -7.48 -8.77
N ILE A 17 -0.55 -8.08 -8.53
CA ILE A 17 -1.09 -9.22 -9.28
C ILE A 17 -2.54 -8.96 -9.68
N CYS A 18 -2.91 -9.33 -10.89
CA CYS A 18 -4.30 -9.39 -11.33
C CYS A 18 -4.77 -10.85 -11.49
N LEU A 19 -6.00 -11.14 -11.06
CA LEU A 19 -6.62 -12.46 -11.23
C LEU A 19 -7.63 -12.42 -12.38
N SER A 20 -7.41 -13.22 -13.42
CA SER A 20 -8.35 -13.39 -14.54
C SER A 20 -8.94 -14.79 -14.50
N PHE A 21 -10.26 -14.89 -14.40
CA PHE A 21 -10.98 -16.17 -14.21
C PHE A 21 -12.41 -16.09 -14.76
N ALA A 22 -13.05 -17.23 -15.00
CA ALA A 22 -14.50 -17.30 -15.21
C ALA A 22 -15.25 -17.43 -13.88
N GLY A 23 -16.50 -16.98 -13.84
CA GLY A 23 -17.29 -16.93 -12.60
C GLY A 23 -17.46 -18.28 -11.90
N GLU A 24 -17.31 -19.38 -12.63
CA GLU A 24 -17.38 -20.76 -12.14
C GLU A 24 -16.21 -21.10 -11.19
N GLN A 25 -15.01 -20.59 -11.44
CA GLN A 25 -13.82 -20.84 -10.60
C GLN A 25 -13.74 -19.89 -9.40
N ARG A 26 -14.77 -19.08 -9.15
CA ARG A 26 -14.77 -18.00 -8.15
C ARG A 26 -14.39 -18.47 -6.74
N SER A 27 -14.87 -19.62 -6.30
CA SER A 27 -14.56 -20.13 -4.95
C SER A 27 -13.06 -20.29 -4.74
N TYR A 28 -12.38 -20.97 -5.67
CA TYR A 28 -10.94 -21.19 -5.61
C TYR A 28 -10.14 -19.89 -5.76
N VAL A 29 -10.56 -19.02 -6.69
CA VAL A 29 -9.86 -17.75 -6.94
C VAL A 29 -9.99 -16.78 -5.77
N SER A 30 -11.13 -16.78 -5.06
CA SER A 30 -11.33 -16.00 -3.84
C SER A 30 -10.39 -16.46 -2.73
N GLU A 31 -10.16 -17.76 -2.58
CA GLU A 31 -9.17 -18.30 -1.63
C GLU A 31 -7.75 -17.86 -2.00
N VAL A 32 -7.37 -17.93 -3.28
CA VAL A 32 -6.06 -17.44 -3.75
C VAL A 32 -5.91 -15.94 -3.49
N ALA A 33 -6.94 -15.14 -3.76
CA ALA A 33 -6.93 -13.70 -3.49
C ALA A 33 -6.73 -13.41 -1.99
N GLY A 34 -7.38 -14.19 -1.13
CA GLY A 34 -7.22 -14.11 0.33
C GLY A 34 -5.79 -14.43 0.77
N GLU A 35 -5.21 -15.52 0.27
CA GLU A 35 -3.84 -15.92 0.62
C GLU A 35 -2.79 -14.93 0.07
N LEU A 36 -2.96 -14.41 -1.16
CA LEU A 36 -2.13 -13.34 -1.71
C LEU A 36 -2.21 -12.07 -0.84
N SER A 37 -3.43 -11.68 -0.43
CA SER A 37 -3.65 -10.54 0.46
C SER A 37 -3.00 -10.74 1.83
N ARG A 38 -2.97 -11.98 2.33
CA ARG A 38 -2.27 -12.38 3.56
C ARG A 38 -0.76 -12.36 3.44
N LEU A 39 -0.21 -12.41 2.23
CA LEU A 39 1.20 -12.15 1.95
C LEU A 39 1.47 -10.66 1.65
N GLY A 40 0.44 -9.81 1.78
CA GLY A 40 0.51 -8.39 1.52
C GLY A 40 0.57 -8.01 0.04
N ILE A 41 0.27 -8.93 -0.86
CA ILE A 41 0.27 -8.67 -2.30
C ILE A 41 -1.01 -7.91 -2.65
N ARG A 42 -0.90 -6.79 -3.37
CA ARG A 42 -2.07 -6.04 -3.86
C ARG A 42 -2.67 -6.78 -5.04
N VAL A 43 -3.88 -7.28 -4.86
CA VAL A 43 -4.56 -8.09 -5.88
C VAL A 43 -5.69 -7.31 -6.51
N PHE A 44 -5.77 -7.32 -7.84
CA PHE A 44 -7.00 -6.97 -8.55
C PHE A 44 -7.90 -8.19 -8.63
N TYR A 45 -9.08 -8.10 -8.02
CA TYR A 45 -10.12 -9.13 -7.99
C TYR A 45 -11.47 -8.49 -8.37
N ASP A 46 -12.17 -9.06 -9.36
CA ASP A 46 -13.33 -8.42 -10.02
C ASP A 46 -14.47 -8.05 -9.06
N GLU A 47 -14.56 -8.76 -7.94
CA GLU A 47 -15.70 -8.72 -7.05
C GLU A 47 -15.72 -7.46 -6.20
N ASP A 48 -14.53 -6.99 -5.83
CA ASP A 48 -14.30 -5.75 -5.10
C ASP A 48 -14.53 -4.51 -5.99
N GLU A 49 -14.55 -4.71 -7.32
CA GLU A 49 -14.62 -3.67 -8.34
C GLU A 49 -15.95 -3.67 -9.11
N LYS A 50 -16.95 -4.47 -8.71
CA LYS A 50 -18.27 -4.55 -9.38
C LYS A 50 -18.91 -3.18 -9.66
N ALA A 51 -18.79 -2.25 -8.71
CA ALA A 51 -19.28 -0.87 -8.87
C ALA A 51 -18.47 -0.07 -9.91
N ARG A 52 -17.16 -0.34 -10.04
CA ARG A 52 -16.25 0.31 -11.00
C ARG A 52 -16.37 -0.28 -12.40
N LEU A 53 -16.82 -1.52 -12.53
CA LEU A 53 -17.01 -2.24 -13.80
C LEU A 53 -18.44 -2.09 -14.37
N TRP A 54 -19.39 -1.61 -13.57
CA TRP A 54 -20.77 -1.44 -14.01
C TRP A 54 -20.87 -0.40 -15.15
N GLY A 55 -21.30 -0.86 -16.33
CA GLY A 55 -21.47 -0.01 -17.53
C GLY A 55 -20.20 0.19 -18.36
N LYS A 56 -19.08 -0.44 -18.01
CA LYS A 56 -17.85 -0.42 -18.82
C LYS A 56 -17.84 -1.51 -19.88
N ASP A 57 -17.15 -1.23 -20.98
CA ASP A 57 -16.82 -2.26 -21.96
C ASP A 57 -15.78 -3.21 -21.34
N LEU A 58 -16.19 -4.46 -21.12
CA LEU A 58 -15.36 -5.53 -20.57
C LEU A 58 -14.13 -5.83 -21.44
N TYR A 59 -14.18 -5.53 -22.75
CA TYR A 59 -13.08 -5.72 -23.68
C TYR A 59 -11.96 -4.70 -23.50
N GLU A 60 -12.30 -3.41 -23.44
CA GLU A 60 -11.31 -2.36 -23.12
C GLU A 60 -10.72 -2.60 -21.73
N HIS A 61 -11.55 -3.09 -20.80
CA HIS A 61 -11.12 -3.40 -19.45
C HIS A 61 -10.11 -4.57 -19.41
N LEU A 62 -10.36 -5.68 -20.10
CA LEU A 62 -9.41 -6.79 -20.19
C LEU A 62 -8.09 -6.33 -20.84
N SER A 63 -8.16 -5.56 -21.93
CA SER A 63 -6.96 -4.99 -22.58
C SER A 63 -6.17 -4.07 -21.63
N TRP A 64 -6.87 -3.25 -20.83
CA TRP A 64 -6.26 -2.41 -19.79
C TRP A 64 -5.63 -3.23 -18.66
N VAL A 65 -6.32 -4.27 -18.19
CA VAL A 65 -5.85 -5.20 -17.16
C VAL A 65 -4.58 -5.92 -17.61
N TYR A 66 -4.54 -6.42 -18.85
CA TYR A 66 -3.37 -7.12 -19.37
C TYR A 66 -2.19 -6.19 -19.65
N ARG A 67 -2.41 -4.88 -19.83
CA ARG A 67 -1.35 -3.93 -20.21
C ARG A 67 -0.86 -3.02 -19.09
N LYS A 68 -1.69 -2.65 -18.12
CA LYS A 68 -1.40 -1.50 -17.23
C LYS A 68 -1.68 -1.70 -15.74
N SER A 69 -2.44 -2.71 -15.33
CA SER A 69 -2.96 -2.75 -13.95
C SER A 69 -2.05 -3.44 -12.92
N ALA A 70 -1.27 -4.45 -13.33
CA ALA A 70 -0.49 -5.28 -12.41
C ALA A 70 0.93 -5.60 -12.94
N LYS A 71 1.81 -6.14 -12.08
CA LYS A 71 3.15 -6.64 -12.50
C LYS A 71 3.06 -8.03 -13.12
N TYR A 72 2.15 -8.88 -12.64
CA TYR A 72 1.80 -10.16 -13.23
C TYR A 72 0.29 -10.34 -13.30
N CYS A 73 -0.18 -11.16 -14.23
CA CYS A 73 -1.56 -11.64 -14.27
C CYS A 73 -1.60 -13.15 -14.10
N ILE A 74 -2.28 -13.63 -13.05
CA ILE A 74 -2.60 -15.05 -12.93
C ILE A 74 -3.86 -15.32 -13.75
N LEU A 75 -3.70 -16.17 -14.76
CA LEU A 75 -4.78 -16.58 -15.64
C LEU A 75 -5.29 -17.96 -15.22
N PHE A 76 -6.49 -17.98 -14.66
CA PHE A 76 -7.21 -19.19 -14.29
C PHE A 76 -8.01 -19.69 -15.49
N ALA A 77 -7.44 -20.63 -16.23
CA ALA A 77 -8.00 -21.18 -17.45
C ALA A 77 -8.87 -22.42 -17.17
N SER A 78 -10.05 -22.44 -17.79
CA SER A 78 -10.99 -23.56 -17.85
C SER A 78 -11.78 -23.50 -19.16
N ASP A 79 -12.56 -24.54 -19.44
CA ASP A 79 -13.41 -24.59 -20.64
C ASP A 79 -14.44 -23.45 -20.60
N GLU A 80 -15.00 -23.11 -19.44
CA GLU A 80 -15.94 -21.98 -19.33
C GLU A 80 -15.27 -20.62 -19.52
N HIS A 81 -14.01 -20.49 -19.07
CA HIS A 81 -13.21 -19.31 -19.35
C HIS A 81 -12.91 -19.19 -20.84
N ALA A 82 -12.58 -20.32 -21.48
CA ALA A 82 -12.34 -20.41 -22.90
C ALA A 82 -13.56 -19.97 -23.71
N GLU A 83 -14.73 -20.51 -23.39
CA GLU A 83 -15.98 -20.19 -24.06
C GLU A 83 -16.31 -18.71 -23.92
N LYS A 84 -16.27 -18.15 -22.70
CA LYS A 84 -16.68 -16.75 -22.45
C LYS A 84 -15.70 -15.74 -23.01
N VAL A 85 -14.40 -15.98 -22.85
CA VAL A 85 -13.36 -15.01 -23.19
C VAL A 85 -12.94 -15.13 -24.66
N TRP A 86 -13.05 -16.30 -25.29
CA TRP A 86 -12.56 -16.57 -26.65
C TRP A 86 -13.66 -16.79 -27.72
N THR A 87 -14.90 -16.37 -27.43
CA THR A 87 -16.12 -16.59 -28.23
C THR A 87 -16.06 -16.27 -29.73
N THR A 88 -15.19 -15.38 -30.22
CA THR A 88 -15.09 -15.08 -31.67
C THR A 88 -13.69 -15.20 -32.23
N HIS A 89 -13.58 -15.67 -33.48
CA HIS A 89 -12.31 -15.92 -34.17
C HIS A 89 -11.38 -14.69 -34.20
N GLU A 90 -11.94 -13.50 -34.38
CA GLU A 90 -11.20 -12.23 -34.35
C GLU A 90 -10.71 -11.88 -32.93
N ARG A 91 -11.55 -12.11 -31.90
CA ARG A 91 -11.17 -11.90 -30.50
C ARG A 91 -10.07 -12.87 -30.07
N ARG A 92 -10.15 -14.13 -30.50
CA ARG A 92 -9.15 -15.17 -30.26
C ARG A 92 -7.79 -14.78 -30.83
N ALA A 93 -7.75 -14.27 -32.07
CA ALA A 93 -6.50 -13.85 -32.71
C ALA A 93 -5.87 -12.61 -32.05
N ALA A 94 -6.67 -11.60 -31.71
CA ALA A 94 -6.19 -10.38 -31.07
C ALA A 94 -5.63 -10.64 -29.65
N GLN A 95 -6.32 -11.48 -28.87
CA GLN A 95 -5.86 -11.86 -27.53
C GLN A 95 -4.65 -12.77 -27.56
N ALA A 96 -4.63 -13.77 -28.46
CA ALA A 96 -3.47 -14.63 -28.61
C ALA A 96 -2.19 -13.83 -28.91
N ARG A 97 -2.33 -12.77 -29.72
CA ARG A 97 -1.24 -11.82 -29.99
C ARG A 97 -0.81 -11.06 -28.74
N ALA A 98 -1.74 -10.48 -27.98
CA ALA A 98 -1.42 -9.74 -26.75
C ALA A 98 -0.73 -10.63 -25.69
N MET A 99 -1.15 -11.89 -25.58
CA MET A 99 -0.53 -12.89 -24.68
C MET A 99 0.87 -13.29 -25.15
N SER A 100 1.05 -13.49 -26.47
CA SER A 100 2.36 -13.81 -27.05
C SER A 100 3.38 -12.68 -26.90
N GLU A 101 2.93 -11.43 -26.93
CA GLU A 101 3.78 -10.25 -26.71
C GLU A 101 4.15 -10.05 -25.22
N SER A 102 3.47 -10.74 -24.31
CA SER A 102 3.58 -10.54 -22.84
C SER A 102 3.84 -11.87 -22.08
N GLN A 103 4.62 -12.80 -22.66
CA GLN A 103 4.73 -14.17 -22.12
C GLN A 103 5.19 -14.27 -20.66
N GLU A 104 6.11 -13.42 -20.20
CA GLU A 104 6.54 -13.43 -18.78
C GLU A 104 5.54 -12.73 -17.84
N TYR A 105 4.56 -12.00 -18.36
CA TYR A 105 3.52 -11.33 -17.56
C TYR A 105 2.43 -12.29 -17.09
N ILE A 106 2.14 -13.34 -17.86
CA ILE A 106 1.01 -14.25 -17.62
C ILE A 106 1.50 -15.51 -16.88
N LEU A 107 0.84 -15.81 -15.77
CA LEU A 107 1.09 -16.99 -14.93
C LEU A 107 -0.13 -17.93 -15.04
N PRO A 108 -0.07 -18.97 -15.89
CA PRO A 108 -1.24 -19.82 -16.16
C PRO A 108 -1.50 -20.81 -15.02
N VAL A 109 -2.77 -20.93 -14.63
CA VAL A 109 -3.31 -21.91 -13.69
C VAL A 109 -4.49 -22.60 -14.39
N ILE A 110 -4.38 -23.89 -14.69
CA ILE A 110 -5.33 -24.61 -15.55
C ILE A 110 -6.16 -25.59 -14.71
N PHE A 111 -7.49 -25.55 -14.84
CA PHE A 111 -8.44 -26.39 -14.07
C PHE A 111 -8.78 -27.72 -14.73
N ASP A 112 -8.61 -27.81 -16.03
CA ASP A 112 -9.00 -28.96 -16.86
C ASP A 112 -7.93 -29.18 -17.96
N ASP A 113 -8.33 -29.71 -19.11
CA ASP A 113 -7.44 -29.93 -20.24
C ASP A 113 -7.58 -28.83 -21.32
N SER A 114 -8.09 -27.65 -20.92
CA SER A 114 -8.24 -26.48 -21.78
C SER A 114 -6.92 -26.02 -22.38
N GLU A 115 -6.93 -25.81 -23.69
CA GLU A 115 -5.86 -25.09 -24.38
C GLU A 115 -6.10 -23.59 -24.28
N VAL A 116 -5.08 -22.83 -23.88
CA VAL A 116 -5.13 -21.36 -23.85
C VAL A 116 -4.56 -20.78 -25.16
N PRO A 117 -5.38 -20.18 -26.03
CA PRO A 117 -4.92 -19.60 -27.29
C PRO A 117 -3.91 -18.48 -27.06
N GLY A 118 -2.73 -18.60 -27.66
CA GLY A 118 -1.65 -17.61 -27.56
C GLY A 118 -0.58 -17.90 -26.50
N LEU A 119 -0.78 -18.91 -25.65
CA LEU A 119 0.30 -19.50 -24.86
C LEU A 119 1.00 -20.58 -25.68
N LEU A 120 2.33 -20.55 -25.70
CA LEU A 120 3.12 -21.61 -26.35
C LEU A 120 3.07 -22.88 -25.48
N PRO A 121 3.12 -24.09 -26.08
CA PRO A 121 3.19 -25.35 -25.32
C PRO A 121 4.38 -25.44 -24.35
N SER A 122 5.41 -24.62 -24.55
CA SER A 122 6.60 -24.55 -23.70
C SER A 122 6.44 -23.65 -22.46
N VAL A 123 5.30 -22.96 -22.29
CA VAL A 123 5.05 -22.14 -21.11
C VAL A 123 4.69 -23.03 -19.93
N GLY A 124 5.41 -22.88 -18.82
CA GLY A 124 5.10 -23.58 -17.57
C GLY A 124 3.77 -23.08 -16.98
N PHE A 125 2.94 -24.02 -16.52
CA PHE A 125 1.64 -23.74 -15.89
C PHE A 125 1.50 -24.48 -14.57
N LEU A 126 0.57 -24.04 -13.73
CA LEU A 126 0.13 -24.79 -12.54
C LEU A 126 -1.17 -25.54 -12.85
N ASP A 127 -1.26 -26.78 -12.40
CA ASP A 127 -2.45 -27.63 -12.53
C ASP A 127 -3.32 -27.44 -11.27
N ALA A 128 -4.42 -26.70 -11.38
CA ALA A 128 -5.28 -26.34 -10.25
C ALA A 128 -5.92 -27.56 -9.57
N ARG A 129 -5.97 -28.71 -10.26
CA ARG A 129 -6.42 -29.99 -9.69
C ARG A 129 -5.44 -30.53 -8.64
N LYS A 130 -4.21 -30.02 -8.62
CA LYS A 130 -3.10 -30.51 -7.79
C LYS A 130 -2.47 -29.44 -6.92
N THR A 131 -2.73 -28.16 -7.18
CA THR A 131 -2.21 -27.05 -6.39
C THR A 131 -3.29 -26.43 -5.52
N THR A 132 -2.97 -26.22 -4.25
CA THR A 132 -3.82 -25.48 -3.32
C THR A 132 -3.72 -23.97 -3.54
N ALA A 133 -4.70 -23.21 -3.03
CA ALA A 133 -4.69 -21.76 -3.13
C ALA A 133 -3.46 -21.11 -2.49
N SER A 134 -3.02 -21.65 -1.34
CA SER A 134 -1.81 -21.19 -0.63
C SER A 134 -0.53 -21.44 -1.44
N GLU A 135 -0.40 -22.61 -2.10
CA GLU A 135 0.76 -22.89 -2.96
C GLU A 135 0.82 -21.95 -4.18
N VAL A 136 -0.33 -21.64 -4.79
CA VAL A 136 -0.39 -20.64 -5.87
C VAL A 136 0.07 -19.28 -5.37
N ALA A 137 -0.40 -18.84 -4.19
CA ALA A 137 -0.01 -17.57 -3.60
C ALA A 137 1.51 -17.51 -3.28
N ASP A 138 2.07 -18.59 -2.72
CA ASP A 138 3.50 -18.68 -2.41
C ASP A 138 4.38 -18.64 -3.66
N LEU A 139 3.99 -19.34 -4.72
CA LEU A 139 4.71 -19.33 -6.00
C LEU A 139 4.62 -17.97 -6.68
N ALA A 140 3.45 -17.34 -6.62
CA ALA A 140 3.24 -15.99 -7.12
C ALA A 140 4.09 -14.96 -6.36
N ALA A 141 4.18 -15.06 -5.04
CA ALA A 141 5.05 -14.22 -4.21
C ALA A 141 6.54 -14.39 -4.58
N LYS A 142 6.99 -15.63 -4.79
CA LYS A 142 8.35 -15.93 -5.26
C LYS A 142 8.63 -15.33 -6.64
N LYS A 143 7.65 -15.34 -7.55
CA LYS A 143 7.74 -14.70 -8.87
C LYS A 143 7.75 -13.18 -8.80
N LEU A 144 7.02 -12.62 -7.84
CA LEU A 144 6.99 -11.18 -7.59
C LEU A 144 8.34 -10.64 -7.13
N GLY A 145 9.07 -11.44 -6.35
CA GLY A 145 10.34 -11.08 -5.72
C GLY A 145 10.12 -10.18 -4.49
N PRO A 146 11.20 -9.57 -3.95
CA PRO A 146 11.09 -8.64 -2.83
C PRO A 146 10.15 -7.49 -3.20
N ILE A 147 9.05 -7.35 -2.46
CA ILE A 147 8.06 -6.31 -2.71
C ILE A 147 8.58 -5.00 -2.13
N VAL A 148 9.08 -4.12 -2.99
CA VAL A 148 9.39 -2.75 -2.63
C VAL A 148 8.15 -1.90 -2.86
N ARG A 149 7.45 -1.51 -1.78
CA ARG A 149 6.27 -0.65 -1.91
C ARG A 149 6.67 0.82 -1.81
N LYS A 150 5.90 1.67 -2.49
CA LYS A 150 6.03 3.13 -2.44
C LYS A 150 4.64 3.73 -2.26
N SER A 151 4.50 4.61 -1.28
CA SER A 151 3.26 5.29 -0.95
C SER A 151 2.10 4.32 -0.74
N TYR A 152 2.33 3.34 0.13
CA TYR A 152 1.41 2.25 0.39
C TYR A 152 0.81 2.37 1.79
N LEU A 153 -0.50 2.14 1.87
CA LEU A 153 -1.26 1.95 3.09
C LEU A 153 -2.05 0.64 2.94
N PRO A 154 -1.99 -0.30 3.89
CA PRO A 154 -2.76 -1.52 3.79
C PRO A 154 -4.26 -1.23 3.88
N PRO A 155 -5.11 -1.95 3.12
CA PRO A 155 -6.56 -1.72 3.10
C PRO A 155 -7.21 -1.96 4.47
N THR A 156 -6.64 -2.89 5.24
CA THR A 156 -7.06 -3.22 6.60
C THR A 156 -5.87 -3.07 7.56
N PRO A 157 -5.60 -1.86 8.08
CA PRO A 157 -4.51 -1.62 9.03
C PRO A 157 -4.90 -2.05 10.46
N ASP A 158 -5.06 -3.36 10.68
CA ASP A 158 -5.54 -3.93 11.94
C ASP A 158 -4.62 -3.66 13.14
N LEU A 159 -3.31 -3.55 12.92
CA LEU A 159 -2.35 -3.19 13.97
C LEU A 159 -2.48 -1.72 14.35
N LEU A 160 -2.73 -0.83 13.38
CA LEU A 160 -3.04 0.57 13.68
C LEU A 160 -4.32 0.69 14.51
N PHE A 161 -5.36 -0.07 14.17
CA PHE A 161 -6.61 -0.06 14.93
C PHE A 161 -6.38 -0.50 16.38
N LYS A 162 -5.54 -1.51 16.59
CA LYS A 162 -5.14 -1.99 17.91
C LYS A 162 -4.38 -0.92 18.69
N MET A 163 -3.35 -0.30 18.08
CA MET A 163 -2.57 0.81 18.66
C MET A 163 -3.49 1.96 19.11
N LEU A 164 -4.40 2.37 18.25
CA LEU A 164 -5.33 3.48 18.51
C LEU A 164 -6.51 3.10 19.42
N LYS A 165 -6.65 1.81 19.77
CA LYS A 165 -7.74 1.22 20.56
C LYS A 165 -9.13 1.42 19.92
N LEU A 166 -9.22 1.34 18.59
CA LEU A 166 -10.45 1.53 17.83
C LEU A 166 -11.29 0.25 17.77
N LYS A 167 -12.46 0.27 18.43
CA LYS A 167 -13.37 -0.88 18.50
C LYS A 167 -14.52 -0.83 17.49
N SER A 168 -14.95 0.37 17.09
CA SER A 168 -16.07 0.54 16.15
C SER A 168 -15.59 0.43 14.71
N GLU A 169 -16.25 -0.40 13.90
CA GLU A 169 -16.01 -0.47 12.45
C GLU A 169 -16.15 0.91 11.79
N GLY A 170 -17.06 1.75 12.29
CA GLY A 170 -17.21 3.12 11.81
C GLY A 170 -15.98 3.99 12.08
N ASP A 171 -15.37 3.87 13.26
CA ASP A 171 -14.16 4.61 13.60
C ASP A 171 -12.93 4.06 12.86
N GLN A 172 -12.87 2.74 12.65
CA GLN A 172 -11.83 2.11 11.82
C GLN A 172 -11.88 2.65 10.38
N LYS A 173 -13.06 2.68 9.76
CA LYS A 173 -13.24 3.28 8.42
C LYS A 173 -12.84 4.76 8.38
N ARG A 174 -13.16 5.54 9.42
CA ARG A 174 -12.75 6.95 9.52
C ARG A 174 -11.24 7.09 9.70
N CYS A 175 -10.62 6.23 10.50
CA CYS A 175 -9.17 6.18 10.69
C CYS A 175 -8.44 5.90 9.37
N VAL A 176 -8.92 4.95 8.56
CA VAL A 176 -8.35 4.68 7.23
C VAL A 176 -8.42 5.92 6.35
N ARG A 177 -9.56 6.64 6.31
CA ARG A 177 -9.68 7.88 5.52
C ARG A 177 -8.72 8.99 5.94
N VAL A 178 -8.49 9.14 7.25
CA VAL A 178 -7.53 10.12 7.78
C VAL A 178 -6.09 9.69 7.47
N ALA A 179 -5.77 8.40 7.58
CA ALA A 179 -4.47 7.84 7.22
C ALA A 179 -4.16 8.01 5.72
N GLU A 180 -5.14 7.81 4.84
CA GLU A 180 -5.04 8.09 3.39
C GLU A 180 -4.73 9.58 3.14
N SER A 181 -5.38 10.49 3.88
CA SER A 181 -5.14 11.94 3.79
C SER A 181 -3.72 12.33 4.22
N LEU A 182 -3.21 11.75 5.31
CA LEU A 182 -1.83 11.93 5.76
C LEU A 182 -0.84 11.45 4.70
N LEU A 183 -1.04 10.24 4.17
CA LEU A 183 -0.21 9.69 3.10
C LEU A 183 -0.16 10.63 1.89
N GLY A 184 -1.31 11.21 1.52
CA GLY A 184 -1.40 12.24 0.47
C GLY A 184 -0.57 13.49 0.78
N SER A 185 -0.54 13.93 2.05
CA SER A 185 0.27 15.07 2.50
C SER A 185 1.77 14.76 2.48
N LEU A 186 2.16 13.60 2.99
CA LEU A 186 3.56 13.13 2.96
C LEU A 186 4.07 12.93 1.53
N LYS A 187 3.24 12.47 0.59
CA LYS A 187 3.60 12.36 -0.83
C LYS A 187 4.08 13.67 -1.45
N ARG A 188 3.60 14.82 -0.95
CA ARG A 188 3.99 16.17 -1.39
C ARG A 188 5.22 16.71 -0.67
N ALA A 189 5.59 16.12 0.46
CA ALA A 189 6.80 16.46 1.20
C ALA A 189 8.04 15.86 0.52
N THR A 190 9.15 16.59 0.61
CA THR A 190 10.51 16.13 0.29
C THR A 190 10.94 14.99 1.23
N VAL A 191 12.00 14.26 0.86
CA VAL A 191 12.52 13.18 1.71
C VAL A 191 13.01 13.71 3.05
N ASP A 192 13.67 14.87 3.07
CA ASP A 192 14.18 15.47 4.31
C ASP A 192 13.03 15.93 5.22
N GLU A 193 11.99 16.56 4.68
CA GLU A 193 10.77 16.88 5.42
C GLU A 193 10.11 15.63 6.03
N ARG A 194 10.04 14.52 5.27
CA ARG A 194 9.52 13.25 5.79
C ARG A 194 10.39 12.69 6.90
N ARG A 195 11.72 12.82 6.82
CA ARG A 195 12.65 12.38 7.87
C ARG A 195 12.42 13.15 9.15
N LEU A 196 12.26 14.47 9.07
CA LEU A 196 11.97 15.31 10.23
C LEU A 196 10.63 14.95 10.88
N VAL A 197 9.56 14.83 10.09
CA VAL A 197 8.23 14.43 10.59
C VAL A 197 8.25 13.03 11.19
N GLY A 198 8.86 12.07 10.48
CA GLY A 198 8.98 10.69 10.91
C GLY A 198 9.70 10.60 12.25
N TYR A 199 10.85 11.28 12.38
CA TYR A 199 11.62 11.34 13.61
C TYR A 199 10.77 11.83 14.79
N VAL A 200 10.02 12.93 14.63
CA VAL A 200 9.20 13.46 15.74
C VAL A 200 8.14 12.46 16.18
N PHE A 201 7.47 11.78 15.25
CA PHE A 201 6.42 10.82 15.60
C PHE A 201 6.96 9.47 16.12
N THR A 202 8.15 9.05 15.70
CA THR A 202 8.76 7.78 16.14
C THR A 202 9.53 7.94 17.45
N MET A 203 10.23 9.05 17.64
CA MET A 203 11.09 9.32 18.80
C MET A 203 10.42 10.17 19.88
N ALA A 204 9.10 10.36 19.79
CA ALA A 204 8.34 11.10 20.79
C ALA A 204 8.61 10.55 22.20
N CYS A 205 8.79 11.44 23.18
CA CYS A 205 9.04 11.06 24.58
C CYS A 205 7.98 10.07 25.10
N ALA A 206 8.32 9.24 26.09
CA ALA A 206 7.37 8.29 26.71
C ALA A 206 6.13 8.98 27.32
N GLU A 207 6.25 10.24 27.74
CA GLU A 207 5.12 11.09 28.18
C GLU A 207 4.34 11.71 27.00
N GLY A 208 4.94 11.72 25.81
CA GLY A 208 4.33 12.11 24.55
C GLY A 208 3.24 11.13 24.15
N SER A 209 2.01 11.38 24.63
CA SER A 209 0.81 10.74 24.09
C SER A 209 0.77 10.90 22.56
N LEU A 210 0.16 9.93 21.87
CA LEU A 210 -0.18 10.02 20.43
C LEU A 210 -0.88 11.34 20.06
N THR A 211 -1.51 12.01 21.01
CA THR A 211 -2.20 13.30 20.82
C THR A 211 -1.29 14.52 20.89
N ASN A 212 -0.10 14.40 21.48
CA ASN A 212 0.82 15.51 21.69
C ASN A 212 2.30 15.05 21.57
N PRO A 213 2.69 14.52 20.40
CA PRO A 213 4.03 14.00 20.19
C PRO A 213 5.03 15.16 20.18
N HIS A 214 6.12 14.96 20.91
CA HIS A 214 7.19 15.93 21.02
C HIS A 214 8.51 15.26 21.29
N VAL A 215 9.58 15.90 20.82
CA VAL A 215 10.95 15.43 20.97
C VAL A 215 11.83 16.52 21.53
N ASN A 216 12.92 16.12 22.18
CA ASN A 216 13.98 17.02 22.57
C ASN A 216 14.71 17.55 21.34
N LEU A 217 14.75 18.87 21.16
CA LEU A 217 15.36 19.47 19.97
C LEU A 217 16.89 19.26 19.92
N ASP A 218 17.59 19.25 21.07
CA ASP A 218 19.03 19.00 21.07
C ASP A 218 19.37 17.56 20.69
N LEU A 219 18.58 16.58 21.18
CA LEU A 219 18.74 15.18 20.77
C LEU A 219 18.46 15.02 19.27
N MET A 220 17.34 15.56 18.78
CA MET A 220 17.00 15.50 17.35
C MET A 220 18.09 16.12 16.46
N ARG A 221 18.64 17.27 16.87
CA ARG A 221 19.76 17.92 16.19
C ARG A 221 21.00 17.00 16.08
N ARG A 222 21.30 16.25 17.14
CA ARG A 222 22.47 15.33 17.17
C ARG A 222 22.24 14.11 16.30
N ASP A 223 21.06 13.52 16.39
CA ASP A 223 20.73 12.27 15.68
C ASP A 223 20.62 12.49 14.18
N ILE A 224 20.03 13.62 13.76
CA ILE A 224 19.85 13.96 12.34
C ILE A 224 21.08 14.67 11.76
N GLY A 225 21.90 15.32 12.60
CA GLY A 225 23.07 16.08 12.16
C GLY A 225 22.73 17.43 11.50
N ILE A 226 21.51 17.93 11.68
CA ILE A 226 21.03 19.21 11.14
C ILE A 226 20.86 20.22 12.28
N PRO A 227 21.34 21.48 12.17
CA PRO A 227 21.15 22.50 13.21
C PRO A 227 19.70 22.73 13.61
N GLY A 228 19.44 22.96 14.91
CA GLY A 228 18.09 23.20 15.45
C GLY A 228 17.28 24.29 14.71
N PRO A 229 17.85 25.46 14.38
CA PRO A 229 17.14 26.47 13.59
C PRO A 229 16.70 25.98 12.21
N GLU A 230 17.48 25.13 11.55
CA GLU A 230 17.13 24.56 10.24
C GLU A 230 16.00 23.54 10.37
N ILE A 231 16.05 22.67 11.40
CA ILE A 231 14.97 21.71 11.72
C ILE A 231 13.65 22.46 11.94
N THR A 232 13.67 23.49 12.79
CA THR A 232 12.47 24.25 13.15
C THR A 232 11.91 25.03 11.97
N SER A 233 12.78 25.64 11.15
CA SER A 233 12.41 26.32 9.92
C SER A 233 11.77 25.37 8.91
N ALA A 234 12.38 24.19 8.68
CA ALA A 234 11.88 23.21 7.74
C ALA A 234 10.49 22.71 8.15
N ILE A 235 10.31 22.27 9.39
CA ILE A 235 9.02 21.79 9.89
C ILE A 235 7.97 22.90 9.89
N SER A 236 8.32 24.13 10.26
CA SER A 236 7.37 25.25 10.24
C SER A 236 6.89 25.61 8.82
N GLY A 237 7.73 25.36 7.81
CA GLY A 237 7.38 25.49 6.39
C GLY A 237 6.32 24.51 5.90
N MET A 238 6.08 23.42 6.64
CA MET A 238 5.15 22.35 6.26
C MET A 238 3.68 22.61 6.65
N SER A 239 3.34 23.81 7.13
CA SER A 239 1.97 24.18 7.51
C SER A 239 0.95 24.03 6.37
N SER A 240 1.36 24.25 5.12
CA SER A 240 0.52 24.01 3.93
C SER A 240 0.18 22.54 3.70
N LEU A 241 0.95 21.62 4.30
CA LEU A 241 0.71 20.17 4.30
C LEU A 241 0.01 19.70 5.58
N GLY A 242 -0.43 20.63 6.44
CA GLY A 242 -1.14 20.37 7.69
C GLY A 242 -0.24 20.11 8.89
N PHE A 243 1.08 20.29 8.78
CA PHE A 243 2.00 20.11 9.90
C PHE A 243 2.24 21.43 10.64
N PHE A 244 1.92 21.46 11.93
CA PHE A 244 2.07 22.62 12.79
C PHE A 244 3.03 22.29 13.92
N SER A 245 4.06 23.10 14.10
CA SER A 245 5.04 22.89 15.17
C SER A 245 5.04 24.01 16.20
N GLN A 246 5.42 23.67 17.42
CA GLN A 246 5.59 24.60 18.53
C GLN A 246 6.84 24.23 19.32
N LEU A 247 7.68 25.23 19.64
CA LEU A 247 8.75 25.06 20.61
C LEU A 247 8.26 25.46 21.99
N LYS A 248 8.42 24.58 22.98
CA LYS A 248 8.16 24.90 24.38
C LYS A 248 9.31 24.40 25.22
N ARG A 249 9.58 25.08 26.33
CA ARG A 249 10.46 24.53 27.36
C ARG A 249 9.73 23.41 28.06
N HIS A 250 10.34 22.23 28.07
CA HIS A 250 9.84 21.06 28.78
C HIS A 250 10.85 20.66 29.85
N SER A 251 10.36 20.37 31.06
CA SER A 251 11.20 19.90 32.15
C SER A 251 11.49 18.42 31.94
N PHE A 252 12.55 18.09 31.21
CA PHE A 252 13.12 16.75 31.29
C PHE A 252 13.90 16.65 32.62
N GLU A 253 14.00 15.46 33.21
CA GLU A 253 14.85 15.25 34.39
C GLU A 253 16.28 15.70 34.07
N GLY A 254 16.71 16.87 34.58
CA GLY A 254 18.06 17.41 34.36
C GLY A 254 18.17 18.87 33.92
N GLY A 255 17.08 19.53 33.51
CA GLY A 255 17.12 20.96 33.11
C GLY A 255 16.12 21.30 32.01
N GLY A 256 15.80 22.59 31.86
CA GLY A 256 14.82 23.07 30.88
C GLY A 256 15.34 23.01 29.45
N GLU A 257 15.03 21.94 28.74
CA GLU A 257 15.41 21.73 27.35
C GLU A 257 14.22 22.09 26.43
N GLU A 258 14.53 22.56 25.22
CA GLU A 258 13.51 22.91 24.23
C GLU A 258 12.92 21.63 23.63
N ALA A 259 11.62 21.43 23.81
CA ALA A 259 10.86 20.38 23.18
C ALA A 259 10.16 20.92 21.93
N LEU A 260 10.32 20.21 20.83
CA LEU A 260 9.61 20.45 19.59
C LEU A 260 8.36 19.58 19.55
N TYR A 261 7.20 20.23 19.62
CA TYR A 261 5.88 19.62 19.45
C TYR A 261 5.51 19.63 17.98
N LEU A 262 4.87 18.55 17.51
CA LEU A 262 4.36 18.45 16.16
C LEU A 262 2.91 17.95 16.17
N GLU A 263 2.03 18.71 15.54
CA GLU A 263 0.67 18.31 15.26
C GLU A 263 0.49 18.15 13.76
N TRP A 264 -0.32 17.18 13.36
CA TRP A 264 -0.78 17.08 11.98
C TRP A 264 -2.29 17.23 11.95
N HIS A 265 -2.76 18.25 11.26
CA HIS A 265 -4.18 18.56 11.10
C HIS A 265 -4.60 18.12 9.71
N ASP A 266 -5.65 17.32 9.64
CA ASP A 266 -6.22 16.90 8.37
C ASP A 266 -6.92 18.07 7.69
N MET A 267 -6.32 18.60 6.63
CA MET A 267 -6.82 19.74 5.87
C MET A 267 -7.92 19.37 4.85
N SER A 268 -8.35 18.10 4.82
CA SER A 268 -9.38 17.61 3.90
C SER A 268 -10.78 18.10 4.26
N VAL A 269 -11.58 18.43 3.23
CA VAL A 269 -12.99 18.80 3.40
C VAL A 269 -13.88 17.58 3.21
N TYR A 270 -14.44 17.09 4.32
CA TYR A 270 -15.33 15.93 4.31
C TYR A 270 -16.80 16.33 4.31
N LYS A 271 -17.59 15.76 3.38
CA LYS A 271 -19.06 15.93 3.37
C LYS A 271 -19.74 15.25 4.58
N ASN A 272 -19.13 14.21 5.13
CA ASN A 272 -19.68 13.45 6.25
C ASN A 272 -19.28 14.10 7.58
N ALA A 273 -20.26 14.61 8.34
CA ALA A 273 -20.03 15.30 9.61
C ALA A 273 -19.33 14.43 10.67
N LYS A 274 -19.60 13.11 10.71
CA LYS A 274 -18.92 12.19 11.65
C LYS A 274 -17.44 12.02 11.28
N LEU A 275 -17.13 11.93 9.99
CA LEU A 275 -15.74 11.87 9.52
C LEU A 275 -15.00 13.18 9.78
N SER A 276 -15.62 14.33 9.47
CA SER A 276 -15.04 15.64 9.78
C SER A 276 -14.76 15.78 11.29
N SER A 277 -15.73 15.46 12.15
CA SER A 277 -15.53 15.52 13.60
C SER A 277 -14.43 14.57 14.10
N PHE A 278 -14.33 13.38 13.52
CA PHE A 278 -13.27 12.43 13.85
C PHE A 278 -11.89 12.95 13.43
N ALA A 279 -11.76 13.47 12.20
CA ALA A 279 -10.51 13.99 11.66
C ALA A 279 -10.00 15.18 12.47
N THR A 280 -10.87 16.13 12.84
CA THR A 280 -10.51 17.27 13.70
C THR A 280 -9.99 16.82 15.07
N LYS A 281 -10.56 15.75 15.64
CA LYS A 281 -10.19 15.28 16.99
C LYS A 281 -9.01 14.32 17.02
N SER A 282 -8.74 13.63 15.91
CA SER A 282 -7.89 12.43 15.93
C SER A 282 -6.76 12.45 14.91
N SER A 283 -6.63 13.48 14.07
CA SER A 283 -5.62 13.55 13.00
C SER A 283 -4.20 13.37 13.51
N THR A 284 -3.75 14.16 14.48
CA THR A 284 -2.42 13.97 15.11
C THR A 284 -2.27 12.57 15.72
N LYS A 285 -3.32 12.06 16.38
CA LYS A 285 -3.31 10.72 16.98
C LYS A 285 -3.14 9.62 15.94
N VAL A 286 -3.83 9.73 14.81
CA VAL A 286 -3.71 8.79 13.68
C VAL A 286 -2.31 8.88 13.07
N ALA A 287 -1.79 10.09 12.86
CA ALA A 287 -0.44 10.28 12.33
C ALA A 287 0.63 9.66 13.23
N ALA A 288 0.65 10.01 14.51
CA ALA A 288 1.56 9.41 15.48
C ALA A 288 1.38 7.89 15.55
N GLY A 289 0.13 7.40 15.54
CA GLY A 289 -0.17 5.98 15.57
C GLY A 289 0.38 5.22 14.37
N MET A 290 0.36 5.81 13.17
CA MET A 290 0.94 5.20 11.98
C MET A 290 2.45 5.00 12.13
N PHE A 291 3.19 6.04 12.53
CA PHE A 291 4.64 5.93 12.69
C PHE A 291 5.03 5.01 13.86
N GLN A 292 4.34 5.09 15.01
CA GLN A 292 4.63 4.23 16.16
C GLN A 292 4.28 2.76 15.92
N THR A 293 3.14 2.46 15.29
CA THR A 293 2.79 1.07 14.93
C THR A 293 3.83 0.48 13.99
N ALA A 294 4.30 1.28 13.03
CA ALA A 294 5.32 0.83 12.11
C ALA A 294 6.66 0.57 12.81
N LEU A 295 7.05 1.38 13.80
CA LEU A 295 8.24 1.18 14.63
C LEU A 295 8.17 -0.10 15.49
N GLU A 296 7.00 -0.45 16.04
CA GLU A 296 6.85 -1.66 16.89
C GLU A 296 7.13 -2.98 16.14
N HIS A 297 7.08 -2.97 14.81
CA HIS A 297 7.06 -4.18 14.00
C HIS A 297 8.21 -4.28 12.97
N TYR A 298 9.12 -3.31 12.95
CA TYR A 298 10.19 -3.22 11.97
C TYR A 298 11.52 -2.78 12.61
N CYS A 299 12.67 -3.24 12.07
CA CYS A 299 14.00 -2.79 12.49
C CYS A 299 14.32 -1.36 11.97
N GLU A 300 15.41 -0.75 12.45
CA GLU A 300 15.83 0.61 12.04
C GLU A 300 15.99 0.77 10.51
N ASP A 301 16.47 -0.24 9.79
CA ASP A 301 16.59 -0.20 8.32
C ASP A 301 15.23 -0.12 7.61
N HIS A 302 14.16 -0.61 8.22
CA HIS A 302 12.80 -0.50 7.69
C HIS A 302 12.18 0.87 8.01
N LEU A 303 12.69 1.61 9.00
CA LEU A 303 12.32 3.01 9.23
C LEU A 303 12.63 3.88 8.01
N VAL A 304 13.75 3.59 7.33
CA VAL A 304 14.13 4.22 6.06
C VAL A 304 13.07 3.96 4.99
N SER A 305 12.53 2.73 4.92
CA SER A 305 11.47 2.39 3.96
C SER A 305 10.17 3.15 4.24
N ILE A 306 9.77 3.28 5.51
CA ILE A 306 8.59 4.06 5.91
C ILE A 306 8.77 5.54 5.55
N ILE A 307 9.92 6.11 5.86
CA ILE A 307 10.17 7.55 5.72
C ILE A 307 10.40 7.93 4.26
N GLU A 308 11.27 7.21 3.55
CA GLU A 308 11.66 7.57 2.18
C GLU A 308 10.61 7.13 1.16
N ARG A 309 10.09 5.91 1.33
CA ARG A 309 9.16 5.30 0.37
C ARG A 309 7.70 5.49 0.77
N LEU A 310 7.39 5.88 2.00
CA LEU A 310 6.02 5.92 2.52
C LEU A 310 5.36 4.55 2.44
N ASP A 311 6.12 3.50 2.81
CA ASP A 311 5.61 2.14 2.92
C ASP A 311 5.12 1.87 4.35
N PHE A 312 3.80 1.92 4.54
CA PHE A 312 3.15 1.64 5.82
C PHE A 312 2.60 0.21 5.90
N SER A 313 3.23 -0.77 5.24
CA SER A 313 2.82 -2.17 5.33
C SER A 313 2.71 -2.71 6.75
N ALA A 314 3.61 -2.33 7.68
CA ALA A 314 3.56 -2.80 9.08
C ALA A 314 2.30 -2.41 9.86
N LEU A 315 1.43 -1.57 9.30
CA LEU A 315 0.16 -1.26 9.94
C LEU A 315 -0.83 -2.44 9.91
N SER A 316 -0.54 -3.52 9.18
CA SER A 316 -1.38 -4.71 9.10
C SER A 316 -0.62 -5.99 9.43
N SER A 317 -1.25 -6.88 10.20
CA SER A 317 -0.67 -8.18 10.56
C SER A 317 -0.41 -9.07 9.36
N SER A 318 -1.14 -8.90 8.25
CA SER A 318 -0.89 -9.61 6.99
C SER A 318 0.46 -9.29 6.37
N HIS A 319 1.14 -8.24 6.81
CA HIS A 319 2.44 -7.85 6.28
C HIS A 319 3.59 -8.04 7.28
N VAL A 320 3.28 -8.41 8.52
CA VAL A 320 4.23 -8.49 9.65
C VAL A 320 4.70 -9.93 9.91
N HIS A 321 4.40 -10.89 9.03
CA HIS A 321 4.76 -12.29 9.24
C HIS A 321 6.15 -12.69 8.73
N ARG A 322 6.99 -13.09 9.71
CA ARG A 322 8.20 -13.95 9.69
C ARG A 322 9.48 -13.35 9.09
N HIS A 323 10.20 -12.60 9.94
CA HIS A 323 11.64 -12.84 10.11
C HIS A 323 11.84 -13.97 11.12
#